data_AF-A0A975IWE8-F1
#
_entry.id   AF-A0A975IWE8-F1
#
_cell.length_a   1.000
_cell.length_b   1.000
_cell.length_c   1.000
_cell.angle_alpha   90.00
_cell.angle_beta   90.00
_cell.angle_gamma   90.00
#
_symmetry.space_group_name_H-M   'P 1'
#
loop_
_entity.id
_entity.type
_entity.pdbx_description
1 polymer ?
#
loop_
_entity_poly.entity_id
_entity_poly.type
_entity_poly.pdbx_seq_one_letter_code
_entity_poly.pdbx_strand_id
1 'polypeptide(L)'
;MTAATDTLASAAEAEGPRTNSLIHAGKWLAADMFSTLLFVGLFAITHNVYAATGIAIAAGVAQIAWLRARGAAIDLMQWLSLGLVVVFGGASLMTRDPRFVMVKPTLIYAAVGAVMLKPGWMLRYIPPVAVRWGADVVNVFGYVWAGLMFATGAANLALVLHGDPKLWAWFVGVVPIASKLGLFAVQYVTMRVIIRGRIQAAGAPA
;
A
#
# COMPACT_ATOMS: atom_id res chain seq x y z
N MET A 1 -21.96 35.78 33.51
CA MET A 1 -22.05 34.32 33.31
C MET A 1 -23.03 34.01 32.16
N THR A 2 -22.91 34.75 31.06
CA THR A 2 -23.96 34.85 30.01
C THR A 2 -23.35 34.68 28.62
N ALA A 3 -22.13 35.21 28.41
CA ALA A 3 -21.37 35.03 27.17
C ALA A 3 -20.95 33.57 26.90
N ALA A 4 -20.73 32.76 27.94
CA ALA A 4 -20.33 31.36 27.82
C ALA A 4 -21.51 30.42 27.46
N THR A 5 -22.73 30.77 27.89
CA THR A 5 -23.94 30.02 27.55
C THR A 5 -24.38 30.28 26.12
N ASP A 6 -24.22 31.51 25.62
CA ASP A 6 -24.57 31.86 24.24
C ASP A 6 -23.61 31.24 23.21
N THR A 7 -22.34 31.05 23.58
CA THR A 7 -21.35 30.37 22.72
C THR A 7 -21.59 28.86 22.63
N LEU A 8 -22.03 28.22 23.71
CA LEU A 8 -22.39 26.80 23.69
C LEU A 8 -23.72 26.54 22.97
N ALA A 9 -24.70 27.44 23.11
CA ALA A 9 -25.94 27.38 22.35
C ALA A 9 -25.71 27.58 20.84
N SER A 10 -24.86 28.56 20.47
CA SER A 10 -24.45 28.79 19.07
C SER A 10 -23.66 27.63 18.48
N ALA A 11 -22.82 26.95 19.27
CA ALA A 11 -22.09 25.76 18.83
C ALA A 11 -23.01 24.54 18.63
N ALA A 12 -24.10 24.45 19.40
CA ALA A 12 -25.10 23.38 19.26
C ALA A 12 -26.06 23.60 18.08
N GLU A 13 -26.39 24.86 17.73
CA GLU A 13 -27.19 25.20 16.54
C GLU A 13 -26.41 25.06 15.22
N ALA A 14 -25.08 25.02 15.27
CA ALA A 14 -24.23 24.82 14.09
C ALA A 14 -24.15 23.34 13.62
N GLU A 15 -24.66 22.39 14.42
CA GLU A 15 -24.87 21.01 13.97
C GLU A 15 -26.15 20.94 13.10
N GLY A 16 -25.99 21.27 11.82
CA GLY A 16 -26.99 20.98 10.78
C GLY A 16 -27.43 19.50 10.82
N PRO A 17 -28.60 19.18 10.22
CA PRO A 17 -29.29 17.91 10.42
C PRO A 17 -28.33 16.74 10.25
N ARG A 18 -28.21 15.91 11.30
CA ARG A 18 -27.45 14.65 11.32
C ARG A 18 -27.97 13.72 10.22
N THR A 19 -27.59 14.00 8.98
CA THR A 19 -27.73 13.06 7.86
C THR A 19 -26.92 11.85 8.27
N ASN A 20 -27.57 10.70 8.40
CA ASN A 20 -26.99 9.46 8.93
C ASN A 20 -25.59 9.23 8.32
N SER A 21 -24.56 9.55 9.09
CA SER A 21 -23.16 9.54 8.65
C SER A 21 -22.75 8.15 8.15
N LEU A 22 -23.37 7.11 8.73
CA LEU A 22 -23.25 5.72 8.30
C LEU A 22 -23.79 5.46 6.90
N ILE A 23 -24.93 6.05 6.52
CA ILE A 23 -25.52 5.89 5.17
C ILE A 23 -24.69 6.67 4.15
N HIS A 24 -24.19 7.85 4.53
CA HIS A 24 -23.33 8.65 3.67
C HIS A 24 -21.99 7.94 3.42
N ALA A 25 -21.32 7.49 4.48
CA ALA A 25 -20.08 6.70 4.39
C ALA A 25 -20.29 5.39 3.64
N GLY A 26 -21.40 4.69 3.90
CA GLY A 26 -21.76 3.44 3.22
C GLY A 26 -21.96 3.63 1.71
N LYS A 27 -22.58 4.74 1.29
CA LYS A 27 -22.75 5.08 -0.13
C LYS A 27 -21.40 5.32 -0.82
N TRP A 28 -20.47 6.02 -0.18
CA TRP A 28 -19.12 6.25 -0.72
C TRP A 28 -18.30 4.96 -0.79
N LEU A 29 -18.38 4.12 0.25
CA LEU A 29 -17.71 2.81 0.27
C LEU A 29 -18.27 1.86 -0.80
N ALA A 30 -19.59 1.84 -0.98
CA ALA A 30 -20.24 1.02 -2.02
C ALA A 30 -19.81 1.47 -3.42
N ALA A 31 -19.67 2.77 -3.65
CA ALA A 31 -19.14 3.30 -4.90
C ALA A 31 -17.68 2.88 -5.14
N ASP A 32 -16.86 2.84 -4.09
CA ASP A 32 -15.46 2.39 -4.17
C ASP A 32 -15.35 0.87 -4.44
N MET A 33 -16.24 0.09 -3.83
CA MET A 33 -16.34 -1.36 -4.03
C MET A 33 -16.97 -1.74 -5.36
N PHE A 34 -17.77 -0.87 -5.98
CA PHE A 34 -18.44 -1.16 -7.26
C PHE A 34 -17.45 -1.56 -8.36
N SER A 35 -16.32 -0.86 -8.48
CA SER A 35 -15.28 -1.18 -9.47
C SER A 35 -14.68 -2.57 -9.23
N THR A 36 -14.40 -2.90 -7.96
CA THR A 36 -13.86 -4.20 -7.57
C THR A 36 -14.87 -5.32 -7.81
N LEU A 37 -16.13 -5.12 -7.43
CA LEU A 37 -17.21 -6.09 -7.62
C LEU A 37 -17.53 -6.31 -9.11
N LEU A 38 -17.52 -5.24 -9.91
CA LEU A 38 -17.68 -5.32 -11.36
C LEU A 38 -16.55 -6.15 -11.99
N PHE A 39 -15.30 -5.89 -11.60
CA PHE A 39 -14.16 -6.66 -12.08
C PHE A 39 -14.25 -8.15 -11.69
N VAL A 40 -14.58 -8.45 -10.43
CA VAL A 40 -14.73 -9.83 -9.94
C VAL A 40 -15.88 -10.54 -10.65
N GLY A 41 -17.03 -9.87 -10.84
CA GLY A 41 -18.17 -10.42 -11.57
C GLY A 41 -17.83 -10.70 -13.04
N LEU A 42 -17.16 -9.76 -13.71
CA LEU A 42 -16.71 -9.94 -15.09
C LEU A 42 -15.72 -11.10 -15.21
N PHE A 43 -14.76 -11.22 -14.30
CA PHE A 43 -13.81 -12.33 -14.27
C PHE A 43 -14.49 -13.67 -14.00
N ALA A 44 -15.45 -13.71 -13.07
CA ALA A 44 -16.20 -14.92 -12.74
C ALA A 44 -17.04 -15.42 -13.93
N ILE A 45 -17.57 -14.51 -14.75
CA ILE A 45 -18.37 -14.87 -15.94
C ILE A 45 -17.48 -15.23 -17.14
N THR A 46 -16.42 -14.47 -17.37
CA THR A 46 -15.55 -14.67 -18.54
C THR A 46 -14.52 -15.76 -18.35
N HIS A 47 -14.20 -16.13 -17.11
CA HIS A 47 -13.08 -17.00 -16.71
C HIS A 47 -11.74 -16.61 -17.37
N ASN A 48 -11.63 -15.38 -17.86
CA ASN A 48 -10.53 -14.92 -18.69
C ASN A 48 -10.12 -13.52 -18.23
N VAL A 49 -8.94 -13.46 -17.59
CA VAL A 49 -8.35 -12.21 -17.05
C VAL A 49 -8.23 -11.13 -18.12
N TYR A 50 -7.97 -11.50 -19.38
CA TYR A 50 -7.82 -10.55 -20.48
C TYR A 50 -9.16 -9.93 -20.88
N ALA A 51 -10.22 -10.73 -20.99
CA ALA A 51 -11.56 -10.22 -21.28
C ALA A 51 -12.06 -9.30 -20.14
N ALA A 52 -11.89 -9.72 -18.89
CA ALA A 52 -12.27 -8.92 -17.72
C ALA A 52 -11.50 -7.58 -17.66
N THR A 53 -10.19 -7.59 -17.94
CA THR A 53 -9.35 -6.39 -17.96
C THR A 53 -9.74 -5.45 -19.11
N GLY A 54 -9.99 -5.98 -20.31
CA GLY A 54 -10.44 -5.19 -21.45
C GLY A 54 -11.79 -4.51 -21.20
N ILE A 55 -12.75 -5.24 -20.62
CA ILE A 55 -14.06 -4.68 -20.28
C ILE A 55 -13.95 -3.64 -19.17
N ALA A 56 -13.10 -3.86 -18.15
CA ALA A 56 -12.88 -2.90 -17.07
C ALA A 56 -12.26 -1.58 -17.59
N ILE A 57 -11.30 -1.66 -18.51
CA ILE A 57 -10.73 -0.47 -19.17
C ILE A 57 -11.81 0.24 -19.99
N ALA A 58 -12.59 -0.50 -20.80
CA ALA A 58 -13.66 0.08 -21.62
C ALA A 58 -14.73 0.77 -20.75
N ALA A 59 -15.11 0.16 -19.63
CA ALA A 59 -16.04 0.74 -18.67
C ALA A 59 -15.49 2.01 -18.02
N GLY A 60 -14.22 2.02 -17.62
CA GLY A 60 -13.55 3.21 -17.07
C GLY A 60 -13.47 4.36 -18.07
N VAL A 61 -13.12 4.06 -19.33
CA VAL A 61 -13.10 5.06 -20.42
C VAL A 61 -14.51 5.58 -20.70
N ALA A 62 -15.51 4.72 -20.75
CA ALA A 62 -16.90 5.11 -20.96
C ALA A 62 -17.43 5.98 -19.81
N GLN A 63 -17.06 5.68 -18.56
CA GLN A 63 -17.42 6.46 -17.39
C GLN A 63 -16.84 7.88 -17.46
N ILE A 64 -15.56 8.02 -17.81
CA ILE A 64 -14.92 9.34 -17.95
C ILE A 64 -15.49 10.10 -19.15
N ALA A 65 -15.74 9.43 -20.28
CA ALA A 65 -16.36 10.04 -21.45
C ALA A 65 -17.77 10.55 -21.15
N TRP A 66 -18.56 9.79 -20.39
CA TRP A 66 -19.89 10.18 -19.93
C TRP A 66 -19.86 11.38 -18.98
N LEU A 67 -18.92 11.39 -18.02
CA LEU A 67 -18.72 12.53 -17.12
C LEU A 67 -18.30 13.79 -17.88
N ARG A 68 -17.42 13.65 -18.87
CA ARG A 68 -16.99 14.75 -19.74
C ARG A 68 -18.13 15.28 -20.61
N ALA A 69 -18.96 14.40 -21.16
CA ALA A 69 -20.13 14.77 -21.96
C ALA A 69 -21.19 15.53 -21.13
N ARG A 70 -21.22 15.34 -19.81
CA ARG A 70 -22.08 16.08 -18.87
C ARG A 70 -21.46 17.37 -18.34
N GLY A 71 -20.30 17.79 -18.85
CA GLY A 71 -19.63 19.02 -18.44
C GLY A 71 -19.02 18.97 -17.04
N ALA A 72 -18.82 17.77 -16.46
CA ALA A 72 -18.19 17.64 -15.16
C ALA A 72 -16.67 17.93 -15.28
N ALA A 73 -16.13 18.73 -14.35
CA ALA A 73 -14.69 18.93 -14.21
C ALA A 73 -14.06 17.61 -13.75
N ILE A 74 -13.24 17.00 -14.61
CA ILE A 74 -12.51 15.78 -14.28
C ILE A 74 -11.25 16.19 -13.53
N ASP A 75 -11.12 15.74 -12.29
CA ASP A 75 -9.95 16.00 -11.46
C ASP A 75 -8.70 15.29 -12.02
N LEU A 76 -7.53 15.89 -11.81
CA LEU A 76 -6.23 15.34 -12.22
C LEU A 76 -6.00 13.93 -11.67
N MET A 77 -6.49 13.65 -10.46
CA MET A 77 -6.41 12.32 -9.84
C MET A 77 -7.22 11.25 -10.58
N GLN A 78 -8.36 11.62 -11.20
CA GLN A 78 -9.13 10.69 -12.05
C GLN A 78 -8.39 10.39 -13.36
N TRP A 79 -7.76 11.41 -13.96
CA TRP A 79 -6.91 11.23 -15.14
C TRP A 79 -5.68 10.37 -14.87
N LEU A 80 -5.02 10.58 -13.73
CA LEU A 80 -3.87 9.76 -13.32
C LEU A 80 -4.28 8.31 -13.07
N SER A 81 -5.42 8.09 -12.40
CA SER A 81 -5.94 6.75 -12.14
C SER A 81 -6.34 6.03 -13.44
N LEU A 82 -7.05 6.70 -14.35
CA LEU A 82 -7.40 6.15 -15.66
C LEU A 82 -6.13 5.89 -16.48
N GLY A 83 -5.19 6.83 -16.50
CA GLY A 83 -3.90 6.68 -17.19
C GLY A 83 -3.13 5.47 -16.68
N LEU A 84 -3.09 5.26 -15.36
CA LEU A 84 -2.44 4.08 -14.77
C LEU A 84 -3.14 2.78 -15.20
N VAL A 85 -4.47 2.73 -15.12
CA VAL A 85 -5.27 1.55 -15.52
C VAL A 85 -5.12 1.26 -17.01
N VAL A 86 -5.12 2.28 -17.87
CA VAL A 86 -4.98 2.14 -19.32
C VAL A 86 -3.55 1.74 -19.69
N VAL A 87 -2.52 2.34 -19.09
CA VAL A 87 -1.13 1.99 -19.38
C VAL A 87 -0.80 0.60 -18.86
N PHE A 88 -1.10 0.30 -17.60
CA PHE A 88 -0.79 -1.00 -17.03
C PHE A 88 -1.72 -2.11 -17.51
N GLY A 89 -3.00 -1.83 -17.71
CA GLY A 89 -3.99 -2.77 -18.24
C GLY A 89 -3.83 -2.99 -19.74
N GLY A 90 -3.59 -1.93 -20.51
CA GLY A 90 -3.29 -1.98 -21.94
C GLY A 90 -1.98 -2.71 -22.24
N ALA A 91 -0.92 -2.44 -21.47
CA ALA A 91 0.32 -3.20 -21.59
C ALA A 91 0.13 -4.70 -21.25
N SER A 92 -0.74 -5.02 -20.28
CA SER A 92 -1.10 -6.42 -19.94
C SER A 92 -1.90 -7.11 -21.06
N LEU A 93 -2.71 -6.37 -21.82
CA LEU A 93 -3.45 -6.87 -22.97
C LEU A 93 -2.56 -7.03 -24.23
N MET A 94 -1.63 -6.11 -24.45
CA MET A 94 -0.75 -6.12 -25.63
C MET A 94 0.33 -7.19 -25.57
N THR A 95 0.89 -7.49 -24.40
CA THR A 95 1.99 -8.48 -24.31
C THR A 95 1.51 -9.92 -24.39
N ARG A 96 0.25 -10.23 -24.07
CA ARG A 96 -0.31 -11.61 -23.96
C ARG A 96 0.54 -12.58 -23.11
N ASP A 97 1.54 -12.07 -22.39
CA ASP A 97 2.52 -12.83 -21.62
C ASP A 97 2.31 -12.50 -20.13
N PRO A 98 2.01 -13.51 -19.27
CA PRO A 98 1.86 -13.34 -17.83
C PRO A 98 3.03 -12.61 -17.15
N ARG A 99 4.22 -12.66 -17.75
CA ARG A 99 5.45 -12.05 -17.22
C ARG A 99 5.36 -10.55 -16.99
N PHE A 100 4.54 -9.82 -17.76
CA PHE A 100 4.37 -8.37 -17.57
C PHE A 100 3.69 -8.03 -16.24
N VAL A 101 2.74 -8.85 -15.79
CA VAL A 101 2.12 -8.69 -14.47
C VAL A 101 3.11 -9.10 -13.37
N MET A 102 3.86 -10.18 -13.62
CA MET A 102 4.80 -10.74 -12.65
C MET A 102 6.02 -9.85 -12.40
N VAL A 103 6.40 -8.96 -13.33
CA VAL A 103 7.56 -8.06 -13.16
C VAL A 103 7.25 -6.84 -12.29
N LYS A 104 5.97 -6.46 -12.14
CA LYS A 104 5.59 -5.26 -11.36
C LYS A 104 6.10 -5.29 -9.92
N PRO A 105 5.96 -6.40 -9.16
CA PRO A 105 6.53 -6.51 -7.82
C PRO A 105 8.06 -6.30 -7.80
N THR A 106 8.81 -6.79 -8.80
CA THR A 106 10.27 -6.59 -8.88
C THR A 106 10.63 -5.11 -8.89
N LEU A 107 9.95 -4.32 -9.73
CA LEU A 107 10.20 -2.88 -9.83
C LEU A 107 9.88 -2.16 -8.51
N ILE A 108 8.79 -2.55 -7.85
CA ILE A 108 8.40 -1.98 -6.56
C ILE A 108 9.45 -2.33 -5.49
N TYR A 109 9.88 -3.59 -5.40
CA TYR A 109 10.90 -4.01 -4.43
C TYR A 109 12.24 -3.31 -4.68
N ALA A 110 12.65 -3.14 -5.94
CA ALA A 110 13.86 -2.42 -6.28
C ALA A 110 13.78 -0.92 -5.91
N ALA A 111 12.68 -0.25 -6.23
CA ALA A 111 12.49 1.17 -5.91
C ALA A 111 12.43 1.41 -4.39
N VAL A 112 11.65 0.60 -3.67
CA VAL A 112 11.55 0.68 -2.20
C VAL A 112 12.90 0.34 -1.56
N GLY A 113 13.57 -0.72 -2.02
CA GLY A 113 14.91 -1.10 -1.57
C GLY A 113 15.93 0.03 -1.75
N ALA A 114 15.89 0.72 -2.89
CA ALA A 114 16.78 1.86 -3.16
C ALA A 114 16.55 3.03 -2.19
N VAL A 115 15.29 3.35 -1.85
CA VAL A 115 14.97 4.38 -0.85
C VAL A 115 15.46 3.96 0.54
N MET A 116 15.39 2.67 0.88
CA MET A 116 15.84 2.13 2.16
C MET A 116 17.37 2.12 2.32
N LEU A 117 18.15 2.31 1.25
CA LEU A 117 19.61 2.51 1.35
C LEU A 117 19.97 3.86 1.95
N LYS A 118 19.03 4.80 2.06
CA LYS A 118 19.27 6.08 2.74
C LYS A 118 19.54 5.83 4.23
N PRO A 119 20.69 6.27 4.78
CA PRO A 119 20.98 6.15 6.20
C PRO A 119 19.88 6.79 7.05
N GLY A 120 19.46 6.13 8.13
CA GLY A 120 18.46 6.69 9.04
C GLY A 120 17.03 6.73 8.53
N TRP A 121 16.71 6.14 7.37
CA TRP A 121 15.34 6.14 6.83
C TRP A 121 14.31 5.56 7.83
N MET A 122 14.75 4.64 8.69
CA MET A 122 13.89 3.96 9.66
C MET A 122 13.77 4.70 11.01
N LEU A 123 14.63 5.68 11.30
CA LEU A 123 14.64 6.36 12.60
C LEU A 123 13.32 7.11 12.87
N ARG A 124 12.62 7.54 11.83
CA ARG A 124 11.31 8.22 11.93
C ARG A 124 10.17 7.33 12.44
N TYR A 125 10.32 6.00 12.42
CA TYR A 125 9.26 5.06 12.80
C TYR A 125 9.39 4.55 14.24
N ILE A 126 10.39 5.03 14.98
CA ILE A 126 10.73 4.51 16.30
C ILE A 126 10.62 5.64 17.33
N PRO A 127 10.10 5.36 18.55
CA PRO A 127 9.98 6.37 19.59
C PRO A 127 11.32 7.05 19.92
N PRO A 128 11.35 8.37 20.22
CA PRO A 128 12.59 9.10 20.52
C PRO A 128 13.42 8.47 21.65
N VAL A 129 12.76 7.89 22.65
CA VAL A 129 13.43 7.18 23.76
C VAL A 129 14.24 5.97 23.29
N ALA A 130 13.76 5.23 22.30
CA ALA A 130 14.46 4.08 21.74
C ALA A 130 15.56 4.49 20.75
N VAL A 131 15.42 5.66 20.10
CA VAL A 131 16.47 6.22 19.23
C VAL A 131 17.73 6.54 20.04
N ARG A 132 17.61 7.15 21.23
CA ARG A 132 18.76 7.48 22.10
C ARG A 132 19.64 6.27 22.39
N TRP A 133 19.04 5.09 22.58
CA TRP A 133 19.72 3.88 23.02
C TRP A 133 19.93 2.85 21.91
N GLY A 134 19.46 3.07 20.69
CA GLY A 134 19.44 2.03 19.66
C GLY A 134 19.56 2.54 18.22
N ALA A 135 19.88 3.81 17.99
CA ALA A 135 19.99 4.38 16.63
C ALA A 135 20.95 3.59 15.72
N ASP A 136 22.06 3.09 16.26
CA ASP A 136 23.02 2.22 15.58
C ASP A 136 22.38 0.91 15.12
N VAL A 137 21.67 0.22 16.01
CA VAL A 137 20.96 -1.03 15.73
C VAL A 137 19.88 -0.81 14.68
N VAL A 138 19.11 0.27 14.80
CA VAL A 138 18.06 0.66 13.85
C VAL A 138 18.64 0.92 12.46
N ASN A 139 19.77 1.60 12.36
CA ASN A 139 20.41 1.85 11.07
C ASN A 139 20.88 0.55 10.40
N VAL A 140 21.48 -0.37 11.17
CA VAL A 140 21.86 -1.70 10.65
C VAL A 140 20.63 -2.45 10.14
N PHE A 141 19.56 -2.53 10.94
CA PHE A 141 18.32 -3.18 10.48
C PHE A 141 17.72 -2.47 9.27
N GLY A 142 17.86 -1.15 9.15
CA GLY A 142 17.45 -0.40 7.96
C GLY A 142 18.09 -0.94 6.67
N TYR A 143 19.37 -1.30 6.71
CA TYR A 143 20.06 -1.95 5.58
C TYR A 143 19.67 -3.43 5.42
N VAL A 144 19.41 -4.15 6.51
CA VAL A 144 18.90 -5.54 6.44
C VAL A 144 17.54 -5.56 5.73
N TRP A 145 16.66 -4.60 6.02
CA TRP A 145 15.40 -4.44 5.30
C TRP A 145 15.59 -4.11 3.82
N ALA A 146 16.55 -3.24 3.48
CA ALA A 146 16.89 -2.96 2.08
C ALA A 146 17.37 -4.23 1.36
N GLY A 147 18.27 -4.99 2.00
CA GLY A 147 18.75 -6.29 1.50
C GLY A 147 17.61 -7.28 1.28
N LEU A 148 16.65 -7.36 2.22
CA LEU A 148 15.46 -8.20 2.05
C LEU A 148 14.61 -7.79 0.85
N MET A 149 14.43 -6.49 0.61
CA MET A 149 13.68 -6.00 -0.56
C MET A 149 14.39 -6.39 -1.86
N PHE A 150 15.70 -6.18 -1.96
CA PHE A 150 16.46 -6.59 -3.15
C PHE A 150 16.47 -8.09 -3.35
N ALA A 151 16.67 -8.88 -2.29
CA ALA A 151 16.63 -10.35 -2.37
C ALA A 151 15.25 -10.86 -2.83
N THR A 152 14.16 -10.29 -2.28
CA THR A 152 12.79 -10.62 -2.68
C THR A 152 12.52 -10.22 -4.13
N GLY A 153 12.98 -9.04 -4.56
CA GLY A 153 12.87 -8.56 -5.93
C GLY A 153 13.65 -9.43 -6.93
N ALA A 154 14.86 -9.83 -6.58
CA ALA A 154 15.69 -10.73 -7.39
C ALA A 154 15.06 -12.12 -7.50
N ALA A 155 14.55 -12.67 -6.39
CA ALA A 155 13.81 -13.94 -6.40
C ALA A 155 12.52 -13.86 -7.25
N ASN A 156 11.76 -12.76 -7.13
CA ASN A 156 10.59 -12.54 -7.98
C ASN A 156 10.98 -12.47 -9.46
N LEU A 157 12.07 -11.76 -9.79
CA LEU A 157 12.58 -11.67 -11.17
C LEU A 157 13.02 -13.04 -11.70
N ALA A 158 13.72 -13.85 -10.90
CA ALA A 158 14.11 -15.20 -11.27
C ALA A 158 12.88 -16.08 -11.58
N LEU A 159 11.81 -15.94 -10.79
CA LEU A 159 10.54 -16.63 -11.04
C LEU A 159 9.81 -16.12 -12.28
N VAL A 160 9.94 -14.84 -12.64
CA VAL A 160 9.41 -14.31 -13.90
C VAL A 160 10.14 -14.92 -15.10
N LEU A 161 11.47 -15.05 -15.01
CA LEU A 161 12.31 -15.52 -16.12
C LEU A 161 12.23 -17.04 -16.31
N HIS A 162 12.16 -17.81 -15.22
CA HIS A 162 12.33 -19.27 -15.24
C HIS A 162 11.19 -20.06 -14.58
N GLY A 163 10.27 -19.39 -13.87
CA GLY A 163 9.28 -20.03 -13.01
C GLY A 163 7.92 -20.25 -13.67
N ASP A 164 7.20 -21.24 -13.13
CA ASP A 164 5.79 -21.49 -13.43
C ASP A 164 4.90 -20.41 -12.75
N PRO A 165 3.89 -19.84 -13.43
CA PRO A 165 2.89 -18.95 -12.83
C PRO A 165 2.31 -19.43 -11.48
N LYS A 166 2.13 -20.74 -11.29
CA LYS A 166 1.63 -21.31 -10.04
C LYS A 166 2.64 -21.15 -8.89
N LEU A 167 3.92 -21.40 -9.16
CA LEU A 167 5.00 -21.21 -8.20
C LEU A 167 5.16 -19.73 -7.85
N TRP A 168 5.08 -18.85 -8.85
CA TRP A 168 5.11 -17.41 -8.64
C TRP A 168 3.96 -16.91 -7.77
N ALA A 169 2.72 -17.38 -8.01
CA ALA A 169 1.56 -16.97 -7.24
C ALA A 169 1.69 -17.37 -5.75
N TRP A 170 2.20 -18.58 -5.48
CA TRP A 170 2.52 -19.00 -4.13
C TRP A 170 3.65 -18.15 -3.52
N PHE A 171 4.72 -17.91 -4.29
CA PHE A 171 5.85 -17.11 -3.82
C PHE A 171 5.39 -15.72 -3.39
N VAL A 172 4.72 -14.97 -4.26
CA VAL A 172 4.32 -13.58 -3.97
C VAL A 172 3.32 -13.49 -2.81
N GLY A 173 2.49 -14.51 -2.63
CA GLY A 173 1.51 -14.58 -1.55
C GLY A 173 2.08 -15.01 -0.20
N VAL A 174 3.22 -15.72 -0.16
CA VAL A 174 3.73 -16.32 1.08
C VAL A 174 5.09 -15.76 1.47
N VAL A 175 6.07 -15.82 0.57
CA VAL A 175 7.48 -15.56 0.90
C VAL A 175 7.70 -14.10 1.34
N PRO A 176 7.21 -13.07 0.62
CA PRO A 176 7.36 -11.69 1.05
C PRO A 176 6.67 -11.37 2.38
N ILE A 177 5.61 -12.08 2.74
CA ILE A 177 4.89 -11.87 4.01
C ILE A 177 5.64 -12.54 5.14
N ALA A 178 5.93 -13.84 5.01
CA ALA A 178 6.64 -14.62 6.01
C ALA A 178 8.02 -14.01 6.34
N SER A 179 8.79 -13.62 5.33
CA SER A 179 10.11 -13.02 5.52
C SER A 179 10.06 -11.68 6.24
N LYS A 180 9.07 -10.82 5.96
CA LYS A 180 8.91 -9.53 6.66
C LYS A 180 8.47 -9.72 8.10
N LEU A 181 7.55 -10.64 8.36
CA LEU A 181 7.14 -10.98 9.73
C LEU A 181 8.31 -11.54 10.53
N GLY A 182 9.10 -12.43 9.93
CA GLY A 182 10.31 -12.97 10.53
C GLY A 182 11.34 -11.89 10.85
N LEU A 183 11.67 -11.03 9.88
CA LEU A 183 12.61 -9.93 10.09
C LEU A 183 12.12 -8.95 11.15
N PHE A 184 10.82 -8.63 11.16
CA PHE A 184 10.21 -7.78 12.18
C PHE A 184 10.34 -8.39 13.58
N ALA A 185 10.07 -9.69 13.74
CA ALA A 185 10.22 -10.38 15.01
C ALA A 185 11.67 -10.38 15.50
N VAL A 186 12.63 -10.67 14.61
CA VAL A 186 14.07 -10.63 14.92
C VAL A 186 14.50 -9.23 15.34
N GLN A 187 14.10 -8.20 14.58
CA GLN A 187 14.40 -6.81 14.93
C GLN A 187 13.82 -6.43 16.28
N TYR A 188 12.56 -6.79 16.54
CA TYR A 188 11.87 -6.50 17.79
C TYR A 188 12.60 -7.10 19.00
N VAL A 189 12.94 -8.40 18.92
CA VAL A 189 13.66 -9.10 20.00
C VAL A 189 15.04 -8.48 20.21
N THR A 190 15.79 -8.24 19.13
CA THR A 190 17.14 -7.65 19.19
C THR A 190 17.12 -6.27 19.85
N MET A 191 16.21 -5.39 19.41
CA MET A 191 16.03 -4.07 19.99
C MET A 191 15.65 -4.15 21.47
N ARG A 192 14.73 -5.06 21.83
CA ARG A 192 14.29 -5.23 23.21
C ARG A 192 15.43 -5.71 24.13
N VAL A 193 16.27 -6.64 23.67
CA VAL A 193 17.42 -7.14 24.45
C VAL A 193 18.48 -6.06 24.61
N ILE A 194 18.89 -5.42 23.51
CA ILE A 194 19.97 -4.41 23.52
C ILE A 194 19.57 -3.16 24.31
N ILE A 195 18.38 -2.62 24.08
CA ILE A 195 17.93 -1.39 24.77
C ILE A 195 17.80 -1.65 26.27
N ARG A 196 17.24 -2.81 26.69
CA ARG A 196 17.15 -3.15 28.11
C ARG A 196 18.53 -3.28 28.76
N GLY A 197 19.47 -3.95 28.11
CA GLY A 197 20.85 -4.07 28.60
C GLY A 197 21.55 -2.71 28.74
N ARG A 198 21.38 -1.83 27.74
CA ARG A 198 21.94 -0.47 27.76
C ARG A 198 21.37 0.40 28.89
N ILE A 199 20.06 0.31 29.14
CA ILE A 199 19.41 1.04 30.24
C ILE A 199 19.91 0.54 31.60
N GLN A 200 20.06 -0.78 31.78
CA GLN A 200 20.55 -1.36 33.04
C GLN A 200 22.01 -0.96 33.31
N ALA A 201 22.87 -1.00 32.30
CA ALA A 201 24.27 -0.57 32.42
C ALA A 201 24.41 0.93 32.77
N ALA A 202 23.49 1.76 32.28
CA ALA A 202 23.48 3.19 32.60
C ALA A 202 22.94 3.52 34.01
N GLY A 203 22.25 2.58 34.66
CA GLY A 203 21.70 2.73 36.01
C GLY A 203 22.51 2.05 37.12
N ALA A 204 23.58 1.32 36.79
CA ALA A 204 24.44 0.68 37.77
C ALA A 204 25.43 1.71 38.37
N PRO A 205 25.50 1.89 39.70
CA PRO A 205 26.58 2.67 40.31
C PRO A 205 27.93 1.96 40.06
N ALA A 206 28.94 2.76 39.70
CA ALA A 206 30.30 2.32 39.39
C ALA A 206 31.01 1.66 40.59
#